data_AF-A0A928FAU4-F1
#
_entry.id   AF-A0A928FAU4-F1
#
_cell.length_a   1.000
_cell.length_b   1.000
_cell.length_c   1.000
_cell.angle_alpha   90.00
_cell.angle_beta   90.00
_cell.angle_gamma   90.00
#
_symmetry.space_group_name_H-M   'P 1'
#
loop_
_entity.id
_entity.type
_entity.pdbx_description
1 polymer ?
#
loop_
_entity_poly.entity_id
_entity_poly.type
_entity_poly.pdbx_seq_one_letter_code
_entity_poly.pdbx_strand_id
1 'polypeptide(L)'
;HLGDYRVDNDSPAPAETASYSLLKEQINEVLHTLTPREEHVLKLRFGLEDGRTRTLEEVGKEFNITRERIRQIEAKALRKLRHPSRSKRLKDYLD
;
A
#
# COMPACT_ATOMS: atom_id res chain seq x y z
N HIS A 1 -27.83 -32.05 15.98
CA HIS A 1 -27.35 -32.34 14.61
C HIS A 1 -27.43 -31.03 13.85
N LEU A 2 -26.34 -30.68 13.15
CA LEU A 2 -26.20 -29.64 12.13
C LEU A 2 -26.13 -28.18 12.60
N GLY A 3 -24.89 -27.69 12.73
CA GLY A 3 -24.57 -26.28 12.69
C GLY A 3 -24.70 -25.76 11.27
N ASP A 4 -25.45 -24.67 11.12
CA ASP A 4 -25.84 -24.12 9.83
C ASP A 4 -24.91 -22.95 9.45
N TYR A 5 -23.90 -23.31 8.66
CA TYR A 5 -23.39 -22.61 7.48
C TYR A 5 -23.46 -21.05 7.47
N ARG A 6 -22.35 -20.39 7.84
CA ARG A 6 -22.08 -19.03 7.34
C ARG A 6 -21.72 -19.15 5.87
N VAL A 7 -22.63 -18.76 4.99
CA VAL A 7 -22.31 -18.53 3.58
C VAL A 7 -21.41 -17.30 3.52
N ASP A 8 -20.10 -17.50 3.36
CA ASP A 8 -19.17 -16.45 2.92
C ASP A 8 -19.47 -16.12 1.45
N ASN A 9 -20.53 -15.32 1.23
CA ASN A 9 -20.99 -14.88 -0.09
C ASN A 9 -20.26 -13.62 -0.59
N ASP A 10 -19.19 -13.18 0.08
CA ASP A 10 -18.40 -11.98 -0.26
C ASP A 10 -17.05 -12.33 -0.89
N SER A 11 -16.94 -13.47 -1.58
CA SER A 11 -15.74 -13.76 -2.38
C SER A 11 -15.82 -12.93 -3.66
N PRO A 12 -14.90 -11.95 -3.88
CA PRO A 12 -14.90 -11.13 -5.08
C PRO A 12 -14.82 -12.01 -6.33
N ALA A 13 -15.48 -11.58 -7.40
CA ALA A 13 -15.49 -12.37 -8.63
C ALA A 13 -14.04 -12.63 -9.11
N PRO A 14 -13.75 -13.76 -9.78
CA PRO A 14 -12.39 -14.07 -10.22
C PRO A 14 -11.75 -12.95 -11.07
N ALA A 15 -12.55 -12.25 -11.87
CA ALA A 15 -12.11 -11.08 -12.63
C ALA A 15 -11.74 -9.87 -11.74
N GLU A 16 -12.47 -9.64 -10.66
CA GLU A 16 -12.17 -8.60 -9.67
C GLU A 16 -10.90 -8.94 -8.89
N THR A 17 -10.71 -10.22 -8.56
CA THR A 17 -9.52 -10.72 -7.86
C THR A 17 -8.27 -10.61 -8.75
N ALA A 18 -8.39 -10.91 -10.04
CA ALA A 18 -7.30 -10.77 -11.01
C ALA A 18 -6.89 -9.30 -11.19
N SER A 19 -7.87 -8.40 -11.35
CA SER A 19 -7.63 -6.96 -11.45
C SER A 19 -6.99 -6.37 -10.18
N TYR A 20 -7.42 -6.83 -9.00
CA TYR A 20 -6.84 -6.41 -7.73
C TYR A 20 -5.39 -6.88 -7.57
N SER A 21 -5.10 -8.11 -8.00
CA SER A 21 -3.74 -8.67 -7.95
C SER A 21 -2.78 -7.91 -8.86
N LEU A 22 -3.20 -7.60 -10.09
CA LEU A 22 -2.42 -6.81 -11.04
C LEU A 22 -2.13 -5.40 -10.51
N LEU A 23 -3.14 -4.72 -9.94
CA LEU A 23 -2.97 -3.41 -9.33
C LEU A 23 -1.98 -3.44 -8.16
N LYS A 24 -2.05 -4.48 -7.33
CA LYS A 24 -1.13 -4.68 -6.20
C LYS A 24 0.31 -4.89 -6.66
N GLU A 25 0.54 -5.68 -7.71
CA GLU A 25 1.86 -5.88 -8.30
C GLU A 25 2.45 -4.56 -8.82
N GLN A 26 1.65 -3.76 -9.52
CA GLN A 26 2.07 -2.46 -10.04
C GLN A 26 2.43 -1.46 -8.94
N ILE A 27 1.59 -1.36 -7.91
CA ILE A 27 1.87 -0.52 -6.73
C ILE A 27 3.20 -0.96 -6.12
N ASN A 28 3.42 -2.27 -5.96
CA ASN A 28 4.69 -2.79 -5.46
C ASN A 28 5.85 -2.38 -6.36
N GLU A 29 5.80 -2.59 -7.68
CA GLU A 29 6.90 -2.18 -8.59
C GLU A 29 7.29 -0.71 -8.43
N VAL A 30 6.30 0.17 -8.33
CA VAL A 30 6.56 1.61 -8.17
C VAL A 30 7.17 1.89 -6.80
N LEU A 31 6.69 1.23 -5.73
CA LEU A 31 7.25 1.37 -4.40
C LEU A 31 8.70 0.89 -4.31
N HIS A 32 9.09 -0.17 -5.04
CA HIS A 32 10.48 -0.63 -5.12
C HIS A 32 11.44 0.41 -5.74
N THR A 33 10.93 1.46 -6.40
CA THR A 33 11.76 2.58 -6.89
C THR A 33 12.13 3.59 -5.79
N LEU A 34 11.55 3.46 -4.60
CA LEU A 34 11.86 4.27 -3.44
C LEU A 34 13.05 3.66 -2.67
N THR A 35 13.54 4.38 -1.66
CA THR A 35 14.51 3.75 -0.75
C THR A 35 13.79 2.70 0.12
N PRO A 36 14.48 1.63 0.59
CA PRO A 36 13.85 0.59 1.41
C PRO A 36 13.08 1.14 2.63
N ARG A 37 13.57 2.22 3.22
CA ARG A 37 12.91 2.89 4.35
C ARG A 37 11.65 3.65 3.94
N GLU A 38 11.66 4.32 2.79
CA GLU A 38 10.49 5.03 2.27
C GLU A 38 9.39 4.04 1.85
N GLU A 39 9.78 2.96 1.17
CA GLU A 39 8.89 1.87 0.79
C GLU A 39 8.21 1.25 2.01
N HIS A 40 8.99 0.84 3.00
CA HIS A 40 8.47 0.18 4.21
C HIS A 40 7.53 1.12 4.99
N VAL A 41 7.88 2.41 5.13
CA VAL A 41 6.98 3.40 5.75
C VAL A 41 5.63 3.49 5.01
N LEU A 42 5.63 3.53 3.67
CA LEU A 42 4.37 3.58 2.91
C LEU A 42 3.60 2.26 3.00
N LYS A 43 4.28 1.11 2.93
CA LYS A 43 3.64 -0.21 3.06
C LYS A 43 2.89 -0.35 4.38
N LEU A 44 3.50 0.05 5.48
CA LEU A 44 2.86 0.05 6.80
C LEU A 44 1.75 1.10 6.94
N ARG A 45 1.99 2.33 6.44
CA ARG A 45 0.98 3.41 6.52
C ARG A 45 -0.31 3.05 5.81
N PHE A 46 -0.23 2.42 4.65
CA PHE A 46 -1.36 2.08 3.81
C PHE A 46 -1.81 0.63 3.91
N GLY A 47 -1.21 -0.17 4.81
CA GLY A 47 -1.56 -1.58 5.00
C GLY A 47 -1.32 -2.45 3.77
N LEU A 48 -0.32 -2.12 2.95
CA LEU A 48 -0.02 -2.84 1.71
C LEU A 48 0.68 -4.19 1.96
N GLU A 49 1.14 -4.42 3.19
CA GLU A 49 1.82 -5.64 3.62
C GLU A 49 0.87 -6.56 4.41
N ASP A 50 0.26 -6.05 5.48
CA ASP A 50 -0.58 -6.82 6.42
C ASP A 50 -2.08 -6.51 6.32
N GLY A 51 -2.49 -5.66 5.37
CA GLY A 51 -3.88 -5.22 5.19
C GLY A 51 -4.36 -4.21 6.24
N ARG A 52 -3.49 -3.77 7.16
CA ARG A 52 -3.86 -2.86 8.26
C ARG A 52 -3.19 -1.51 8.09
N THR A 53 -3.98 -0.46 7.93
CA THR A 53 -3.46 0.90 7.90
C THR A 53 -2.96 1.29 9.29
N ARG A 54 -1.81 1.96 9.34
CA ARG A 54 -1.20 2.45 10.59
C ARG A 54 -1.10 3.96 10.57
N THR A 55 -1.28 4.60 11.71
CA THR A 55 -1.09 6.05 11.90
C THR A 55 0.39 6.43 11.84
N LEU A 56 0.68 7.72 11.63
CA LEU A 56 2.05 8.24 11.67
C LEU A 56 2.75 7.97 13.01
N GLU A 57 1.99 7.90 14.10
CA GLU A 57 2.53 7.64 15.43
C GLU A 57 2.87 6.15 15.61
N GLU A 58 1.99 5.25 15.19
CA GLU A 58 2.23 3.79 15.24
C GLU A 58 3.44 3.40 14.39
N VAL A 59 3.53 3.93 13.18
CA VAL A 59 4.69 3.73 12.31
C VAL A 59 5.94 4.38 12.95
N GLY A 60 5.80 5.55 13.58
CA GLY A 60 6.91 6.17 14.31
C GLY A 60 7.47 5.27 15.42
N LYS A 61 6.59 4.64 16.19
CA LYS A 61 6.95 3.68 17.26
C LYS A 61 7.71 2.48 16.70
N GLU A 62 7.26 1.92 15.59
CA GLU A 62 7.89 0.76 14.94
C GLU A 62 9.29 1.08 14.37
N PHE A 63 9.47 2.26 13.79
CA PHE A 63 10.78 2.71 13.27
C PHE A 63 11.65 3.40 14.32
N ASN A 64 11.20 3.47 15.58
CA ASN A 64 11.84 4.19 16.68
C ASN A 64 12.23 5.63 16.31
N ILE A 65 11.33 6.36 15.65
CA ILE A 65 11.52 7.76 15.24
C ILE A 65 10.27 8.59 15.51
N THR A 66 10.42 9.90 15.50
CA THR A 66 9.31 10.81 15.77
C THR A 66 8.24 10.75 14.66
N ARG A 67 6.99 11.01 15.06
CA ARG A 67 5.85 11.19 14.14
C ARG A 67 6.19 12.17 13.00
N GLU A 68 6.83 13.29 13.33
CA GLU A 68 7.20 14.30 12.34
C GLU A 68 8.22 13.76 11.34
N ARG A 69 9.14 12.89 11.77
CA ARG A 69 10.08 12.25 10.85
C ARG A 69 9.36 11.32 9.86
N ILE A 70 8.36 10.57 10.32
CA ILE A 70 7.51 9.75 9.42
C ILE A 70 6.79 10.64 8.41
N ARG A 71 6.19 11.75 8.86
CA ARG A 71 5.51 12.71 7.98
C ARG A 71 6.43 13.25 6.88
N GLN A 72 7.68 13.57 7.23
CA GLN A 72 8.68 14.01 6.26
C GLN A 72 9.05 12.92 5.24
N ILE A 73 9.21 11.67 5.69
CA ILE A 73 9.50 10.53 4.82
C ILE A 73 8.33 10.30 3.86
N GLU A 74 7.10 10.30 4.35
CA GLU A 74 5.87 10.14 3.55
C GLU A 74 5.77 11.25 2.49
N ALA A 75 5.90 12.52 2.89
CA ALA A 75 5.86 13.65 1.95
C ALA A 75 6.95 13.55 0.87
N LYS A 76 8.17 13.14 1.26
CA LYS A 76 9.28 12.96 0.32
C LYS A 76 9.01 11.81 -0.66
N ALA A 77 8.49 10.68 -0.17
CA ALA A 77 8.18 9.52 -0.98
C ALA A 77 7.04 9.83 -1.97
N LEU A 78 5.94 10.43 -1.49
CA LEU A 78 4.82 10.87 -2.34
C LEU A 78 5.29 11.87 -3.41
N ARG A 79 6.19 12.79 -3.07
CA ARG A 79 6.78 13.71 -4.06
C ARG A 79 7.55 12.98 -5.15
N LYS A 80 8.31 11.93 -4.82
CA LYS A 80 9.00 11.09 -5.80
C LYS A 80 8.01 10.33 -6.69
N LEU A 81 6.95 9.77 -6.10
CA LEU A 81 5.92 9.04 -6.83
C LEU A 81 5.16 9.94 -7.82
N ARG A 82 4.94 11.21 -7.47
CA ARG A 82 4.29 12.20 -8.34
C ARG A 82 5.17 12.71 -9.49
N HIS A 83 6.47 12.45 -9.47
CA HIS A 83 7.37 12.91 -10.53
C HIS A 83 7.04 12.26 -11.88
N PRO A 84 7.01 12.99 -13.01
CA PRO A 84 6.56 12.49 -14.31
C PRO A 84 7.20 11.18 -14.76
N SER A 85 8.48 10.97 -14.46
CA SER A 85 9.19 9.72 -14.80
C SER A 85 8.63 8.47 -14.10
N ARG A 86 7.97 8.64 -12.95
CA ARG A 86 7.36 7.56 -12.16
C ARG A 86 5.83 7.59 -12.25
N SER A 87 5.23 8.78 -12.25
CA SER A 87 3.77 8.93 -12.34
C SER A 87 3.22 8.57 -13.72
N LYS A 88 4.01 8.64 -14.80
CA LYS A 88 3.59 8.12 -16.11
C LYS A 88 3.33 6.60 -16.04
N ARG A 89 4.22 5.85 -15.36
CA ARG A 89 4.02 4.42 -15.11
C ARG A 89 2.77 4.13 -14.27
N LEU A 90 2.34 5.04 -13.41
CA LEU A 90 1.08 4.90 -12.65
C LEU A 90 -0.15 5.30 -13.47
N LYS A 91 -0.04 6.33 -14.31
CA LYS A 91 -1.13 6.85 -15.14
C LYS A 91 -1.53 5.91 -16.26
N ASP A 92 -0.56 5.25 -16.88
CA ASP A 92 -0.81 4.27 -17.96
C ASP A 92 -1.67 3.07 -17.50
N TYR A 93 -2.00 2.97 -16.19
CA TYR A 93 -2.87 1.93 -15.61
C TYR A 93 -4.17 2.44 -14.99
N LEU A 94 -4.38 3.76 -14.91
CA LEU A 94 -5.62 4.37 -14.39
C LEU A 94 -6.57 4.84 -15.49
N ASP A 95 -6.13 4.79 -16.75
CA ASP A 95 -6.92 4.99 -17.97
C ASP A 95 -7.37 3.63 -18.56
#